data_AF-A0A7V7VS23-F1
#
_entry.id   AF-A0A7V7VS23-F1
#
_cell.length_a   1.000
_cell.length_b   1.000
_cell.length_c   1.000
_cell.angle_alpha   90.00
_cell.angle_beta   90.00
_cell.angle_gamma   90.00
#
_symmetry.space_group_name_H-M   'P 1'
#
loop_
_entity.id
_entity.type
_entity.pdbx_description
1 polymer ?
#
loop_
_entity_poly.entity_id
_entity_poly.type
_entity_poly.pdbx_seq_one_letter_code
_entity_poly.pdbx_strand_id
1 'polypeptide(L)' 'MKQPDYEGFALALCQFAFNGSDADGGTIQELGLEYGVLRTEKFNPTRHKNVANAEYFEPGDLVYCFVGSGRQALKGSS' A
#
# COMPACT_ATOMS: atom_id res chain seq x y z
N MET A 1 -0.10 15.07 -8.81
CA MET A 1 -0.48 13.87 -8.04
C MET A 1 -1.45 14.30 -6.95
N LYS A 2 -2.54 13.57 -6.74
CA LYS A 2 -3.46 13.81 -5.61
C LYS A 2 -2.70 13.59 -4.31
N GLN A 3 -2.89 14.44 -3.31
CA GLN A 3 -2.31 14.19 -1.99
C GLN A 3 -2.94 12.92 -1.38
N PRO A 4 -2.17 12.05 -0.70
CA PRO A 4 -2.74 10.89 -0.02
C PRO A 4 -3.76 11.32 1.04
N ASP A 5 -4.90 10.63 1.08
CA ASP A 5 -5.93 10.79 2.09
C ASP A 5 -5.84 9.62 3.09
N TYR A 6 -4.94 9.76 4.07
CA TYR A 6 -4.72 8.72 5.08
C TYR A 6 -5.89 8.56 6.05
N GLU A 7 -6.62 9.64 6.34
CA GLU A 7 -7.78 9.61 7.22
C GLU A 7 -8.95 8.86 6.55
N GLY A 8 -9.25 9.21 5.29
CA GLY A 8 -10.25 8.51 4.49
C GLY A 8 -9.93 7.03 4.33
N PHE A 9 -8.67 6.68 4.07
CA PHE A 9 -8.23 5.28 4.00
C PHE A 9 -8.45 4.53 5.33
N ALA A 10 -8.10 5.13 6.47
CA ALA A 10 -8.30 4.52 7.78
C ALA A 10 -9.80 4.32 8.11
N LEU A 11 -10.63 5.33 7.81
CA LEU A 11 -12.08 5.24 7.98
C LEU A 11 -12.69 4.13 7.11
N ALA A 12 -12.26 4.02 5.85
CA ALA A 12 -12.71 2.96 4.94
C ALA A 12 -12.36 1.57 5.49
N LEU A 13 -11.18 1.37 6.08
CA LEU A 13 -10.81 0.11 6.73
C LEU A 13 -11.67 -0.17 7.96
N CYS A 14 -11.89 0.83 8.82
CA CYS A 14 -12.76 0.67 10.00
C CYS A 14 -14.20 0.31 9.64
N GLN A 15 -14.69 0.76 8.47
CA GLN A 15 -16.05 0.46 8.01
C GLN A 15 -16.31 -1.04 7.83
N PHE A 16 -15.30 -1.84 7.43
CA PHE A 16 -15.44 -3.30 7.35
C PHE A 16 -15.80 -3.90 8.71
N ALA A 17 -15.12 -3.48 9.77
CA ALA A 17 -15.40 -3.94 11.13
C ALA A 17 -16.82 -3.56 11.59
N PHE A 18 -17.28 -2.35 11.30
CA PHE A 18 -18.65 -1.93 11.62
C PHE A 18 -19.72 -2.71 10.84
N ASN A 19 -19.38 -3.17 9.63
CA ASN A 19 -20.28 -3.95 8.79
C ASN A 19 -20.25 -5.46 9.12
N GLY A 20 -19.43 -5.90 10.08
CA GLY A 20 -19.22 -7.32 10.36
C GLY A 20 -18.57 -8.08 9.21
N SER A 21 -17.72 -7.40 8.44
CA SER A 21 -17.02 -7.93 7.28
C SER A 21 -15.50 -7.83 7.47
N ASP A 22 -14.75 -8.60 6.70
CA ASP A 22 -13.29 -8.55 6.67
C ASP A 22 -12.83 -7.99 5.32
N ALA A 23 -11.71 -7.27 5.33
CA ALA A 23 -11.01 -6.87 4.12
C ALA A 23 -9.79 -7.78 3.91
N ASP A 24 -9.69 -8.39 2.73
CA ASP A 24 -8.50 -9.12 2.35
C ASP A 24 -7.39 -8.18 1.85
N GLY A 25 -6.20 -8.74 1.62
CA GLY A 25 -5.04 -7.96 1.17
C GLY A 25 -5.26 -7.27 -0.18
N GLY A 26 -6.07 -7.84 -1.08
CA GLY A 26 -6.39 -7.25 -2.37
C GLY A 26 -7.28 -6.01 -2.22
N THR A 27 -8.36 -6.14 -1.44
CA THR A 27 -9.28 -5.05 -1.11
C THR A 27 -8.54 -3.87 -0.46
N ILE A 28 -7.63 -4.16 0.46
CA ILE A 28 -6.81 -3.14 1.13
C ILE A 28 -5.88 -2.42 0.13
N GLN A 29 -5.33 -3.15 -0.86
CA GLN A 29 -4.49 -2.54 -1.91
C GLN A 29 -5.29 -1.62 -2.82
N GLU A 30 -6.49 -2.03 -3.22
CA GLU A 30 -7.39 -1.22 -4.06
C GLU A 30 -7.77 0.09 -3.37
N LEU A 31 -8.19 0.02 -2.10
CA LEU A 31 -8.45 1.21 -1.29
C LEU A 31 -7.19 2.07 -1.15
N GLY A 32 -6.03 1.44 -0.96
CA GLY A 32 -4.76 2.16 -0.90
C GLY A 32 -4.49 2.98 -2.16
N LEU A 33 -4.82 2.45 -3.34
CA LEU A 33 -4.73 3.19 -4.60
C LEU A 33 -5.79 4.30 -4.70
N GLU A 34 -7.04 4.00 -4.33
CA GLU A 34 -8.16 4.95 -4.38
C GLU A 34 -7.90 6.21 -3.54
N TYR A 35 -7.42 6.02 -2.31
CA TYR A 35 -7.09 7.09 -1.38
C TYR A 35 -5.68 7.65 -1.60
N GLY A 36 -4.93 7.13 -2.59
CA GLY A 36 -3.59 7.60 -2.94
C GLY A 36 -2.50 7.31 -1.90
N VAL A 37 -2.78 6.42 -0.95
CA VAL A 37 -1.83 5.93 0.07
C VAL A 37 -0.81 4.97 -0.55
N LEU A 38 -1.22 4.26 -1.59
CA LEU A 38 -0.38 3.43 -2.44
C LEU A 38 -0.29 4.02 -3.85
N ARG A 39 0.78 3.65 -4.54
CA ARG A 39 0.90 3.76 -5.99
C ARG A 39 1.52 2.49 -6.54
N THR A 40 1.29 2.23 -7.82
CA THR A 40 2.02 1.17 -8.53
C THR A 40 3.27 1.73 -9.19
N GLU A 41 4.32 0.92 -9.21
CA GLU A 41 5.57 1.21 -9.90
C GLU A 41 6.05 -0.04 -10.63
N LYS A 42 6.85 0.16 -11.68
CA LYS A 42 7.55 -0.93 -12.36
C LYS A 42 8.68 -1.46 -11.48
N PHE A 43 8.72 -2.77 -11.26
CA PHE A 43 9.70 -3.41 -10.42
C PHE A 43 11.10 -3.18 -10.98
N ASN A 44 11.97 -2.62 -10.16
CA ASN A 44 13.39 -2.47 -10.45
C ASN A 44 14.16 -3.09 -9.28
N PRO A 45 14.89 -4.20 -9.50
CA PRO A 45 15.55 -4.94 -8.42
C PRO A 45 16.64 -4.10 -7.71
N THR A 46 17.22 -3.09 -8.37
CA THR A 46 18.21 -2.21 -7.74
C THR A 46 17.57 -1.19 -6.80
N ARG A 47 16.33 -0.77 -7.08
CA ARG A 47 15.59 0.23 -6.30
C ARG A 47 14.68 -0.41 -5.24
N HIS A 48 14.24 -1.64 -5.49
CA HIS A 48 13.23 -2.35 -4.70
C HIS A 48 13.82 -3.51 -3.88
N LYS A 49 15.06 -3.36 -3.38
CA LYS A 49 15.82 -4.42 -2.68
C LYS A 49 15.14 -5.02 -1.44
N ASN A 50 14.14 -4.33 -0.88
CA ASN A 50 13.44 -4.72 0.36
C ASN A 50 11.93 -4.93 0.13
N VAL A 51 11.51 -5.22 -1.09
CA VAL A 51 10.14 -5.68 -1.34
C VAL A 51 10.04 -7.13 -0.86
N ALA A 52 9.03 -7.46 -0.06
CA ALA A 52 8.80 -8.84 0.33
C ALA A 52 8.52 -9.68 -0.92
N ASN A 53 9.01 -10.93 -0.96
CA ASN A 53 8.85 -11.83 -2.10
C ASN A 53 9.48 -11.26 -3.40
N ALA A 54 10.54 -10.44 -3.28
CA ALA A 54 11.26 -9.85 -4.41
C ALA A 54 11.75 -10.89 -5.44
N GLU A 55 12.05 -12.11 -4.98
CA GLU A 55 12.46 -13.26 -5.79
C GLU A 55 11.40 -13.75 -6.79
N TYR A 56 10.14 -13.36 -6.60
CA TYR A 56 9.02 -13.72 -7.47
C TYR A 56 8.66 -12.65 -8.50
N PHE A 57 9.38 -11.51 -8.51
CA PHE A 57 9.12 -10.43 -9.46
C PHE A 57 10.17 -10.40 -10.57
N GLU A 58 9.69 -10.27 -11.80
CA GLU A 58 10.53 -9.97 -12.96
C GLU A 58 10.71 -8.45 -13.11
N PRO A 59 11.86 -7.98 -13.62
CA PRO A 59 12.03 -6.57 -13.97
C PRO A 59 10.92 -6.09 -14.91
N GLY A 60 10.13 -5.10 -14.48
CA GLY A 60 8.98 -4.60 -15.23
C GLY A 60 7.61 -5.04 -14.71
N ASP A 61 7.54 -5.93 -13.71
CA ASP A 61 6.30 -6.26 -13.02
C ASP A 61 5.74 -5.04 -12.26
N LEU A 62 4.45 -5.06 -11.94
CA LEU A 62 3.85 -4.01 -11.12
C LEU A 62 3.99 -4.37 -9.64
N VAL A 63 4.53 -3.42 -8.87
CA VAL A 63 4.62 -3.50 -7.40
C VAL A 63 3.94 -2.31 -6.76
N TYR A 64 3.35 -2.53 -5.59
CA TYR A 64 2.75 -1.48 -4.78
C TYR A 64 3.79 -0.82 -3.89
N CYS A 65 3.79 0.52 -3.87
CA CYS A 65 4.68 1.33 -3.05
C CYS A 65 3.85 2.33 -2.24
N PHE A 66 4.19 2.50 -0.96
CA PHE A 66 3.62 3.58 -0.15
C PHE A 66 4.00 4.95 -0.71
N VAL A 67 3.03 5.86 -0.72
CA VAL A 67 3.22 7.27 -1.06
C VAL A 67 3.56 8.06 0.22
N GLY A 68 4.43 9.07 0.10
CA GLY A 68 4.74 10.00 1.19
C GLY A 68 5.46 9.37 2.39
N SER A 69 5.07 9.78 3.59
CA SER A 69 5.64 9.32 4.86
C SER A 69 5.14 7.95 5.32
N GLY A 70 4.27 7.27 4.56
CA GLY A 70 3.68 5.98 4.96
C GLY A 70 4.72 4.94 5.37
N ARG A 71 5.90 4.92 4.72
CA ARG A 71 7.02 4.03 5.08
C ARG A 71 7.80 4.48 6.32
N GLN A 72 7.83 5.78 6.63
CA GLN A 72 8.49 6.32 7.82
C GLN A 72 7.62 6.11 9.07
N ALA A 73 6.30 6.22 8.93
CA ALA A 73 5.34 5.97 10.01
C ALA A 73 5.43 4.52 10.53
N LEU A 74 5.65 3.53 9.65
CA LEU A 74 5.79 2.12 10.04
C LEU A 74 7.13 1.78 10.71
N LYS A 75 8.15 2.65 10.60
CA LYS A 75 9.47 2.43 11.23
C LYS A 75 9.58 3.00 12.65
N GLY A 76 8.63 3.84 13.06
CA GLY A 76 8.63 4.48 14.39
C GLY A 76 7.91 3.69 15.48
N SER A 77 7.33 2.52 15.14
CA SER A 77 6.48 1.72 16.04
C SER A 77 7.18 0.49 16.63
N SER A 78 8.52 0.46 16.61
CA SER A 78 9.35 -0.61 17.18
C SER A 78 9.76 -0.33 18.62
#